data_AF-A0A7C5W0U3-F1
#
_entry.id   AF-A0A7C5W0U3-F1
#
_cell.length_a   1.000
_cell.length_b   1.000
_cell.length_c   1.000
_cell.angle_alpha   90.00
_cell.angle_beta   90.00
_cell.angle_gamma   90.00
#
_symmetry.space_group_name_H-M   'P 1'
#
loop_
_entity.id
_entity.type
_entity.pdbx_description
1 polymer ?
#
loop_
_entity_poly.entity_id
_entity_poly.type
_entity_poly.pdbx_seq_one_letter_code
_entity_poly.pdbx_strand_id
1 'polypeptide(L)'
;MDFNKIFKYSWELFVKDIVALIVGGLLAGILGMITLGVLIGPLYGGLVKMVIRRIREKRPAEIGDVFSAMDQFGTLFITTLVLGIAILIGTMLCIIPGLLLGTIWMYVFVFIIDKKMGMGEAMSASRALVSRVGFGMHLVMLLIMGLISGILSITYIGGLVASPFLLIIVCVMYFIFNNEESLLASQSASGYPVQPQAVPQQNEVIIPPAAPPVVSQPEAPIKPPAVEHRTATLVCSSCRNKAGSGAFCTECGAPLKLVCSNCNKELVSGARFCPGCGSKIEM
;
A
#
# COMPACT_ATOMS: atom_id res chain seq x y z
N MET A 1 17.62 -3.64 22.90
CA MET A 1 16.75 -4.42 21.99
C MET A 1 16.05 -5.47 22.84
N ASP A 2 14.73 -5.37 22.95
CA ASP A 2 13.94 -6.26 23.81
C ASP A 2 13.58 -7.54 23.06
N PHE A 3 14.48 -8.53 23.07
CA PHE A 3 14.26 -9.82 22.41
C PHE A 3 12.93 -10.48 22.82
N ASN A 4 12.58 -10.36 24.10
CA ASN A 4 11.31 -10.88 24.63
C ASN A 4 10.09 -10.27 23.92
N LYS A 5 10.12 -8.97 23.59
CA LYS A 5 9.01 -8.31 22.87
C LYS A 5 8.94 -8.80 21.43
N ILE A 6 10.08 -8.88 20.73
CA ILE A 6 10.15 -9.37 19.36
C ILE A 6 9.59 -10.79 19.29
N PHE A 7 10.04 -11.66 20.18
CA PHE A 7 9.56 -13.04 20.25
C PHE A 7 8.07 -13.11 20.60
N LYS A 8 7.60 -12.34 21.59
CA LYS A 8 6.19 -12.30 21.98
C LYS A 8 5.28 -11.89 20.82
N TYR A 9 5.55 -10.75 20.16
CA TYR A 9 4.75 -10.29 19.03
C TYR A 9 4.80 -11.28 17.86
N SER A 10 5.97 -11.85 17.57
CA SER A 10 6.13 -12.82 16.50
C SER A 10 5.35 -14.11 16.78
N TRP A 11 5.39 -14.60 18.03
CA TRP A 11 4.65 -15.78 18.46
C TRP A 11 3.14 -15.57 18.39
N GLU A 12 2.64 -14.43 18.86
CA GLU A 12 1.21 -14.12 18.84
C GLU A 12 0.68 -13.98 17.40
N LEU A 13 1.43 -13.35 16.50
CA LEU A 13 1.07 -13.29 15.08
C LEU A 13 1.13 -14.68 14.43
N PHE A 14 2.16 -15.46 14.74
CA PHE A 14 2.34 -16.80 14.18
C PHE A 14 1.19 -17.73 14.54
N VAL A 15 0.82 -17.83 15.83
CA VAL A 15 -0.26 -18.72 16.29
C VAL A 15 -1.63 -18.29 15.72
N LYS A 16 -1.85 -16.98 15.53
CA LYS A 16 -3.10 -16.45 14.99
C LYS A 16 -3.35 -16.85 13.53
N ASP A 17 -2.30 -16.87 12.71
CA ASP A 17 -2.39 -17.08 11.26
C ASP A 17 -1.61 -18.34 10.80
N ILE A 18 -1.34 -19.27 11.72
CA ILE A 18 -0.47 -20.44 11.52
C ILE A 18 -0.87 -21.27 10.30
N VAL A 19 -2.17 -21.54 10.14
CA VAL A 19 -2.67 -22.40 9.05
C VAL A 19 -2.42 -21.74 7.70
N ALA A 20 -2.78 -20.46 7.57
CA ALA A 20 -2.62 -19.72 6.32
C ALA A 20 -1.14 -19.58 5.94
N LEU A 21 -0.27 -19.32 6.92
CA LEU A 21 1.17 -19.17 6.71
C LEU A 21 1.87 -20.48 6.36
N ILE A 22 1.49 -21.60 6.99
CA ILE A 22 2.07 -22.92 6.69
C ILE A 22 1.60 -23.41 5.32
N VAL A 23 0.29 -23.34 5.04
CA VAL A 23 -0.26 -23.74 3.74
C VAL A 23 0.26 -22.84 2.63
N GLY A 24 0.29 -21.52 2.87
CA GLY A 24 0.83 -20.56 1.92
C GLY A 24 2.33 -20.73 1.70
N GLY A 25 3.10 -21.00 2.75
CA GLY A 25 4.53 -21.30 2.67
C GLY A 25 4.82 -22.59 1.91
N LEU A 26 4.04 -23.65 2.16
CA LEU A 26 4.14 -24.92 1.42
C LEU A 26 3.82 -24.73 -0.06
N LEU A 27 2.74 -24.02 -0.37
CA LEU A 27 2.34 -23.67 -1.73
C LEU A 27 3.45 -22.87 -2.43
N ALA A 28 3.99 -21.86 -1.73
CA ALA A 28 5.09 -21.05 -2.23
C ALA A 28 6.34 -21.88 -2.53
N GLY A 29 6.69 -22.82 -1.64
CA GLY A 29 7.83 -23.72 -1.80
C GLY A 29 7.66 -24.68 -2.99
N ILE A 30 6.50 -25.32 -3.12
CA ILE A 30 6.20 -26.25 -4.21
C ILE A 30 6.24 -25.51 -5.56
N LEU A 31 5.56 -24.37 -5.67
CA LEU A 31 5.56 -23.56 -6.89
C LEU A 31 6.94 -23.00 -7.21
N GLY A 32 7.70 -22.59 -6.18
CA GLY A 32 9.10 -22.19 -6.31
C GLY A 32 9.94 -23.31 -6.93
N MET A 33 9.81 -24.55 -6.45
CA MET A 33 10.53 -25.70 -6.99
C MET A 33 10.12 -26.03 -8.44
N ILE A 34 8.80 -26.09 -8.72
CA ILE A 34 8.28 -26.39 -10.07
C ILE A 34 8.75 -25.36 -11.10
N THR A 35 8.85 -24.09 -10.69
CA THR A 35 9.29 -23.00 -11.56
C THR A 35 10.80 -22.76 -11.56
N LEU A 36 11.59 -23.70 -11.01
CA LEU A 36 13.05 -23.60 -10.91
C LEU A 36 13.53 -22.29 -10.27
N GLY A 37 12.77 -21.81 -9.28
CA GLY A 37 13.09 -20.63 -8.49
C GLY A 37 12.52 -19.32 -9.02
N VAL A 38 11.93 -19.28 -10.22
CA VAL A 38 11.41 -18.04 -10.83
C VAL A 38 10.35 -17.37 -9.96
N LEU A 39 9.47 -18.14 -9.33
CA LEU A 39 8.42 -17.58 -8.47
C LEU A 39 8.83 -17.38 -7.01
N ILE A 40 10.04 -17.77 -6.58
CA ILE A 40 10.42 -17.71 -5.15
C ILE A 40 10.31 -16.28 -4.62
N GLY A 41 10.82 -15.29 -5.36
CA GLY A 41 10.78 -13.89 -4.94
C GLY A 41 9.36 -13.33 -4.81
N PRO A 42 8.55 -13.37 -5.88
CA PRO A 42 7.17 -12.92 -5.85
C PRO A 42 6.32 -13.63 -4.77
N LEU A 43 6.46 -14.95 -4.61
CA LEU A 43 5.71 -15.72 -3.60
C LEU A 43 6.18 -15.39 -2.18
N TYR A 44 7.49 -15.20 -1.96
CA TYR A 44 8.02 -14.71 -0.69
C TYR A 44 7.49 -13.30 -0.37
N GLY A 45 7.42 -12.42 -1.37
CA GLY A 45 6.78 -11.11 -1.25
C GLY A 45 5.30 -11.22 -0.87
N GLY A 46 4.58 -12.22 -1.39
CA GLY A 46 3.20 -12.51 -1.00
C GLY A 46 3.05 -12.91 0.47
N LEU A 47 3.94 -13.79 0.96
CA LEU A 47 3.98 -14.15 2.39
C LEU A 47 4.30 -12.93 3.28
N VAL A 48 5.22 -12.07 2.84
CA VAL A 48 5.51 -10.79 3.51
C VAL A 48 4.27 -9.88 3.51
N LYS A 49 3.54 -9.81 2.38
CA LYS A 49 2.31 -9.03 2.24
C LYS A 49 1.19 -9.54 3.15
N MET A 50 1.08 -10.86 3.34
CA MET A 50 0.15 -11.46 4.32
C MET A 50 0.38 -10.91 5.73
N VAL A 51 1.64 -10.92 6.19
CA VAL A 51 2.00 -10.45 7.53
C VAL A 51 1.80 -8.93 7.66
N ILE A 52 2.20 -8.16 6.65
CA ILE A 52 2.02 -6.70 6.65
C ILE A 52 0.53 -6.33 6.68
N ARG A 53 -0.30 -6.98 5.86
CA ARG A 53 -1.76 -6.77 5.87
C ARG A 53 -2.36 -7.11 7.22
N ARG A 54 -1.93 -8.21 7.84
CA ARG A 54 -2.36 -8.55 9.19
C ARG A 54 -2.01 -7.45 10.19
N ILE A 55 -0.82 -6.87 10.11
CA ILE A 55 -0.38 -5.82 11.04
C ILE A 55 -1.09 -4.48 10.76
N ARG A 56 -1.16 -4.05 9.49
CA ARG A 56 -1.70 -2.74 9.09
C ARG A 56 -3.22 -2.70 8.98
N GLU A 57 -3.79 -3.68 8.29
CA GLU A 57 -5.21 -3.72 7.92
C GLU A 57 -6.05 -4.50 8.95
N LYS A 58 -5.39 -5.20 9.87
CA LYS A 58 -6.00 -6.13 10.82
C LYS A 58 -6.76 -7.30 10.20
N ARG A 59 -6.62 -7.51 8.89
CA ARG A 59 -7.28 -8.61 8.19
C ARG A 59 -6.60 -9.96 8.48
N PRO A 60 -7.35 -11.07 8.66
CA PRO A 60 -6.75 -12.40 8.73
C PRO A 60 -5.97 -12.74 7.46
N ALA A 61 -4.89 -13.50 7.64
CA ALA A 61 -4.11 -13.98 6.51
C ALA A 61 -4.92 -15.06 5.78
N GLU A 62 -5.13 -14.86 4.47
CA GLU A 62 -5.81 -15.84 3.63
C GLU A 62 -4.79 -16.55 2.74
N ILE A 63 -4.99 -17.84 2.47
CA ILE A 63 -4.05 -18.63 1.65
C ILE A 63 -3.86 -18.02 0.25
N GLY A 64 -4.89 -17.39 -0.31
CA GLY A 64 -4.83 -16.72 -1.62
C GLY A 64 -3.92 -15.49 -1.66
N ASP A 65 -3.62 -14.90 -0.50
CA ASP A 65 -2.75 -13.72 -0.41
C ASP A 65 -1.29 -14.01 -0.75
N VAL A 66 -0.90 -15.27 -0.84
CA VAL A 66 0.44 -15.67 -1.33
C VAL A 66 0.69 -15.13 -2.74
N PHE A 67 -0.36 -14.95 -3.54
CA PHE A 67 -0.28 -14.37 -4.88
C PHE A 67 -0.53 -12.85 -4.89
N SER A 68 -0.78 -12.24 -3.73
CA SER A 68 -1.14 -10.82 -3.66
C SER A 68 -0.01 -9.88 -4.10
N ALA A 69 1.24 -10.35 -4.12
CA ALA A 69 2.41 -9.58 -4.53
C ALA A 69 2.82 -9.78 -6.02
N MET A 70 1.99 -10.48 -6.81
CA MET A 70 2.26 -10.65 -8.25
C MET A 70 2.17 -9.32 -9.04
N ASP A 71 1.51 -8.30 -8.49
CA ASP A 71 1.49 -6.94 -9.05
C ASP A 71 2.89 -6.31 -9.15
N GLN A 72 3.83 -6.74 -8.31
CA GLN A 72 5.23 -6.28 -8.30
C GLN A 72 6.20 -7.38 -8.76
N PHE A 73 5.75 -8.32 -9.60
CA PHE A 73 6.52 -9.48 -10.05
C PHE A 73 7.93 -9.11 -10.50
N GLY A 74 8.06 -8.13 -11.40
CA GLY A 74 9.35 -7.73 -11.96
C GLY A 74 10.35 -7.25 -10.90
N THR A 75 9.89 -6.39 -9.99
CA THR A 75 10.74 -5.88 -8.90
C THR A 75 11.18 -7.01 -7.97
N LEU A 76 10.25 -7.88 -7.56
CA LEU A 76 10.54 -8.99 -6.65
C LEU A 76 11.43 -10.06 -7.28
N PHE A 77 11.18 -10.41 -8.55
CA PHE A 77 12.01 -11.36 -9.29
C PHE A 77 13.45 -10.86 -9.44
N ILE A 78 13.65 -9.61 -9.90
CA ILE A 78 14.98 -9.03 -10.08
C ILE A 78 15.67 -8.89 -8.71
N THR A 79 14.94 -8.47 -7.68
CA THR A 79 15.48 -8.37 -6.31
C THR A 79 15.97 -9.73 -5.83
N THR A 80 15.17 -10.78 -5.95
CA THR A 80 15.57 -12.13 -5.53
C THR A 80 16.75 -12.64 -6.34
N LEU A 81 16.81 -12.38 -7.64
CA LEU A 81 17.94 -12.78 -8.48
C LEU A 81 19.23 -12.05 -8.05
N VAL A 82 19.17 -10.73 -7.91
CA VAL A 82 20.34 -9.91 -7.54
C VAL A 82 20.81 -10.22 -6.13
N LEU A 83 19.91 -10.23 -5.14
CA LEU A 83 20.27 -10.55 -3.75
C LEU A 83 20.72 -12.01 -3.63
N GLY A 84 20.05 -12.95 -4.30
CA GLY A 84 20.40 -14.37 -4.29
C GLY A 84 21.81 -14.61 -4.84
N ILE A 85 22.15 -14.02 -5.98
CA ILE A 85 23.48 -14.11 -6.57
C ILE A 85 24.52 -13.41 -5.67
N ALA A 86 24.22 -12.22 -5.16
CA ALA A 86 25.16 -11.48 -4.31
C ALA A 86 25.45 -12.23 -2.99
N ILE A 87 24.43 -12.82 -2.37
CA ILE A 87 24.59 -13.63 -1.16
C ILE A 87 25.32 -14.94 -1.48
N LEU A 88 25.00 -15.62 -2.58
CA LEU A 88 25.68 -16.84 -3.02
C LEU A 88 27.18 -16.59 -3.29
N ILE A 89 27.52 -15.54 -4.04
CA ILE A 89 28.90 -15.13 -4.29
C ILE A 89 29.56 -14.76 -2.96
N GLY A 90 28.86 -13.98 -2.13
CA GLY A 90 29.32 -13.61 -0.81
C GLY A 90 29.73 -14.82 0.02
N THR A 91 28.81 -15.76 0.23
CA THR A 91 29.06 -16.97 1.03
C THR A 91 30.09 -17.90 0.40
N MET A 92 30.20 -17.97 -0.93
CA MET A 92 31.19 -18.79 -1.65
C MET A 92 32.60 -18.23 -1.56
N LEU A 93 32.79 -16.91 -1.65
CA LEU A 93 34.13 -16.31 -1.52
C LEU A 93 34.62 -16.36 -0.08
N CYS A 94 33.77 -15.96 0.88
CA CYS A 94 34.04 -16.00 2.31
C CYS A 94 32.71 -15.97 3.07
N ILE A 95 32.48 -16.81 4.07
CA ILE A 95 31.22 -16.80 4.85
C ILE A 95 30.87 -15.39 5.39
N ILE A 96 31.90 -14.60 5.74
CA ILE A 96 31.77 -13.24 6.30
C ILE A 96 30.99 -12.28 5.37
N PRO A 97 31.40 -12.00 4.12
CA PRO A 97 30.64 -11.12 3.23
C PRO A 97 29.20 -11.57 3.00
N GLY A 98 28.93 -12.88 2.92
CA GLY A 98 27.55 -13.39 2.86
C GLY A 98 26.70 -12.97 4.06
N LEU A 99 27.24 -13.10 5.28
CA LEU A 99 26.58 -12.67 6.51
C LEU A 99 26.39 -11.14 6.57
N LEU A 100 27.37 -10.37 6.10
CA LEU A 100 27.27 -8.90 6.04
C LEU A 100 26.12 -8.46 5.13
N LEU A 101 26.06 -9.00 3.90
CA LEU A 101 25.01 -8.68 2.93
C LEU A 101 23.63 -9.09 3.46
N GLY A 102 23.50 -10.29 4.01
CA GLY A 102 22.25 -10.76 4.62
C GLY A 102 21.76 -9.84 5.74
N THR A 103 22.69 -9.34 6.58
CA THR A 103 22.35 -8.42 7.68
C THR A 103 21.89 -7.06 7.16
N ILE A 104 22.59 -6.48 6.18
CA ILE A 104 22.29 -5.15 5.64
C ILE A 104 20.97 -5.14 4.85
N TRP A 105 20.69 -6.22 4.11
CA TRP A 105 19.55 -6.30 3.18
C TRP A 105 18.40 -7.17 3.67
N MET A 106 18.37 -7.50 4.96
CA MET A 106 17.31 -8.30 5.57
C MET A 106 15.89 -7.71 5.36
N TYR A 107 15.75 -6.38 5.28
CA TYR A 107 14.46 -5.71 5.17
C TYR A 107 14.03 -5.38 3.74
N VAL A 108 14.82 -5.73 2.71
CA VAL A 108 14.56 -5.30 1.33
C VAL A 108 13.17 -5.74 0.85
N PHE A 109 12.80 -7.00 1.07
CA PHE A 109 11.47 -7.50 0.70
C PHE A 109 10.35 -6.79 1.47
N VAL A 110 10.55 -6.54 2.77
CA VAL A 110 9.57 -5.82 3.59
C VAL A 110 9.37 -4.40 3.05
N PHE A 111 10.43 -3.68 2.73
CA PHE A 111 10.35 -2.34 2.16
C PHE A 111 9.66 -2.30 0.79
N ILE A 112 9.98 -3.24 -0.12
CA ILE A 112 9.34 -3.33 -1.45
C ILE A 112 7.84 -3.52 -1.33
N ILE A 113 7.40 -4.38 -0.41
CA ILE A 113 5.97 -4.69 -0.23
C ILE A 113 5.26 -3.58 0.55
N ASP A 114 5.85 -3.16 1.66
CA ASP A 114 5.23 -2.21 2.59
C ASP A 114 5.12 -0.80 2.00
N LYS A 115 6.17 -0.36 1.32
CA LYS A 115 6.28 1.01 0.78
C LYS A 115 6.18 1.07 -0.74
N LYS A 116 5.97 -0.06 -1.43
CA LYS A 116 5.86 -0.16 -2.90
C LYS A 116 7.05 0.47 -3.67
N MET A 117 8.23 0.45 -3.06
CA MET A 117 9.44 1.02 -3.65
C MET A 117 10.19 0.04 -4.55
N GLY A 118 11.04 0.56 -5.42
CA GLY A 118 11.92 -0.25 -6.29
C GLY A 118 13.08 -0.91 -5.52
N MET A 119 13.76 -1.86 -6.16
CA MET A 119 14.88 -2.63 -5.56
C MET A 119 15.96 -1.72 -4.96
N GLY A 120 16.47 -0.75 -5.72
CA GLY A 120 17.58 0.10 -5.27
C GLY A 120 17.23 1.00 -4.08
N GLU A 121 16.02 1.57 -4.08
CA GLU A 121 15.49 2.36 -2.97
C GLU A 121 15.31 1.47 -1.73
N ALA A 122 14.78 0.26 -1.89
CA ALA A 122 14.61 -0.70 -0.81
C ALA A 122 15.95 -1.16 -0.20
N MET A 123 16.97 -1.40 -1.03
CA MET A 123 18.32 -1.75 -0.58
C MET A 123 18.94 -0.61 0.24
N SER A 124 18.75 0.62 -0.21
CA SER A 124 19.23 1.81 0.49
C SER A 124 18.47 2.04 1.80
N ALA A 125 17.14 1.87 1.81
CA ALA A 125 16.30 1.98 2.99
C ALA A 125 16.62 0.90 4.03
N SER A 126 16.82 -0.35 3.61
CA SER A 126 17.23 -1.46 4.49
C SER A 126 18.57 -1.15 5.15
N ARG A 127 19.57 -0.73 4.36
CA ARG A 127 20.89 -0.34 4.91
C ARG A 127 20.77 0.80 5.90
N ALA A 128 20.02 1.84 5.57
CA ALA A 128 19.82 2.99 6.44
C ALA A 128 19.17 2.60 7.77
N LEU A 129 18.17 1.71 7.75
CA LEU A 129 17.51 1.22 8.96
C LEU A 129 18.47 0.41 9.85
N VAL A 130 19.20 -0.53 9.26
CA VAL A 130 20.20 -1.36 9.98
C VAL A 130 21.31 -0.50 10.56
N SER A 131 21.87 0.42 9.80
CA SER A 131 22.93 1.32 10.25
C SER A 131 22.47 2.28 11.34
N ARG A 132 21.22 2.77 11.28
CA ARG A 132 20.64 3.66 12.29
C ARG A 132 20.46 2.97 13.64
N VAL A 133 19.91 1.76 13.64
CA VAL A 133 19.61 1.03 14.88
C VAL A 133 20.87 0.37 15.45
N GLY A 134 21.76 -0.09 14.57
CA GLY A 134 23.04 -0.70 14.93
C GLY A 134 23.23 -2.03 14.24
N PHE A 135 24.34 -2.13 13.49
CA PHE A 135 24.68 -3.32 12.72
C PHE A 135 24.85 -4.57 13.59
N GLY A 136 25.60 -4.48 14.69
CA GLY A 136 25.91 -5.63 15.55
C GLY A 136 24.66 -6.28 16.14
N MET A 137 23.63 -5.48 16.46
CA MET A 137 22.35 -6.00 16.96
C MET A 137 21.61 -6.84 15.90
N HIS A 138 21.62 -6.39 14.65
CA HIS A 138 21.02 -7.12 13.54
C HIS A 138 21.81 -8.38 13.21
N LEU A 139 23.14 -8.32 13.29
CA LEU A 139 24.00 -9.48 13.09
C LEU A 139 23.73 -10.56 14.16
N VAL A 140 23.67 -10.18 15.44
CA VAL A 140 23.35 -11.12 16.53
C VAL A 140 21.98 -11.76 16.31
N MET A 141 20.98 -10.97 15.93
CA MET A 141 19.65 -11.51 15.66
C MET A 141 19.65 -12.46 14.46
N LEU A 142 20.35 -12.11 13.38
CA LEU A 142 20.49 -12.95 12.20
C LEU A 142 21.20 -14.27 12.54
N LEU A 143 22.21 -14.24 13.41
CA LEU A 143 22.87 -15.46 13.90
C LEU A 143 21.93 -16.33 14.74
N ILE A 144 21.14 -15.74 15.65
CA ILE A 144 20.14 -16.48 16.44
C ILE A 144 19.11 -17.13 15.51
N MET A 145 18.56 -16.37 14.57
CA MET A 145 17.61 -16.89 13.58
C MET A 145 18.22 -17.99 12.71
N GLY A 146 19.47 -17.82 12.28
CA GLY A 146 20.21 -18.81 11.50
C GLY A 146 20.44 -20.11 12.26
N LEU A 147 20.84 -20.03 13.54
CA LEU A 147 21.04 -21.21 14.39
C LEU A 147 19.72 -21.95 14.65
N ILE A 148 18.66 -21.23 15.01
CA ILE A 148 17.33 -21.81 15.22
C ILE A 148 16.83 -22.46 13.94
N SER A 149 16.92 -21.77 12.80
CA SER A 149 16.50 -22.32 11.51
C SER A 149 17.33 -23.53 11.10
N GLY A 150 18.64 -23.52 11.34
CA GLY A 150 19.53 -24.64 11.05
C GLY A 150 19.16 -25.90 11.82
N ILE A 151 18.88 -25.77 13.13
CA ILE A 151 18.45 -26.88 13.99
C ILE A 151 17.08 -27.39 13.57
N LEU A 152 16.11 -26.51 13.33
CA LEU A 152 14.75 -26.90 12.94
C LEU A 152 14.71 -27.59 11.57
N SER A 153 15.58 -27.17 10.64
CA SER A 153 15.65 -27.71 9.28
C SER A 153 16.23 -29.12 9.19
N ILE A 154 16.76 -29.68 10.28
CA ILE A 154 17.17 -31.09 10.35
C ILE A 154 15.96 -32.01 10.09
N THR A 155 14.76 -31.54 10.43
CA THR A 155 13.50 -32.20 10.11
C THR A 155 12.76 -31.42 9.03
N TYR A 156 12.13 -32.13 8.08
CA TYR A 156 11.31 -31.48 7.05
C TYR A 156 10.18 -30.61 7.64
N ILE A 157 9.56 -31.09 8.73
CA ILE A 157 8.49 -30.37 9.43
C ILE A 157 9.03 -29.10 10.09
N GLY A 158 10.18 -29.19 10.76
CA GLY A 158 10.79 -28.04 11.42
C GLY A 158 11.22 -26.96 10.43
N GLY A 159 11.77 -27.32 9.27
CA GLY A 159 12.07 -26.36 8.20
C GLY A 159 10.82 -25.63 7.68
N LEU A 160 9.72 -26.36 7.47
CA LEU A 160 8.45 -25.79 7.01
C LEU A 160 7.83 -24.81 8.02
N VAL A 161 7.97 -25.09 9.31
CA VAL A 161 7.48 -24.21 10.39
C VAL A 161 8.41 -23.01 10.61
N ALA A 162 9.72 -23.22 10.48
CA ALA A 162 10.71 -22.17 10.65
C ALA A 162 10.55 -21.06 9.60
N SER A 163 10.29 -21.39 8.34
CA SER A 163 10.26 -20.40 7.25
C SER A 163 9.24 -19.25 7.46
N PRO A 164 7.94 -19.49 7.72
CA PRO A 164 7.01 -18.40 8.00
C PRO A 164 7.31 -17.71 9.34
N PHE A 165 7.82 -18.43 10.34
CA PHE A 165 8.13 -17.83 11.64
C PHE A 165 9.28 -16.81 11.54
N LEU A 166 10.35 -17.14 10.81
CA LEU A 166 11.47 -16.23 10.58
C LEU A 166 11.00 -14.97 9.81
N LEU A 167 10.14 -15.15 8.81
CA LEU A 167 9.56 -14.04 8.05
C LEU A 167 8.79 -13.07 8.96
N ILE A 168 8.00 -13.58 9.91
CA ILE A 168 7.28 -12.75 10.88
C ILE A 168 8.26 -11.99 11.78
N ILE A 169 9.35 -12.63 12.25
CA ILE A 169 10.36 -11.96 13.06
C ILE A 169 10.93 -10.76 12.30
N VAL A 170 11.30 -10.92 11.02
CA VAL A 170 11.81 -9.81 10.20
C VAL A 170 10.78 -8.68 10.08
N CYS A 171 9.49 -9.02 9.86
CA CYS A 171 8.42 -8.02 9.80
C CYS A 171 8.25 -7.29 11.14
N VAL A 172 8.19 -8.01 12.26
CA VAL A 172 8.06 -7.44 13.60
C VAL A 172 9.24 -6.51 13.92
N MET A 173 10.48 -6.94 13.61
CA MET A 173 11.66 -6.09 13.78
C MET A 173 11.57 -4.82 12.94
N TYR A 174 11.12 -4.94 11.69
CA TYR A 174 10.88 -3.80 10.82
C TYR A 174 9.90 -2.81 11.46
N PHE A 175 8.73 -3.25 11.93
CA PHE A 175 7.74 -2.37 12.56
C PHE A 175 8.26 -1.73 13.86
N ILE A 176 8.95 -2.48 14.72
CA ILE A 176 9.54 -1.94 15.96
C ILE A 176 10.57 -0.86 15.63
N PHE A 177 11.49 -1.15 14.71
CA PHE A 177 12.58 -0.23 14.37
C PHE A 177 12.14 0.96 13.50
N ASN A 178 11.01 0.83 12.80
CA ASN A 178 10.37 1.95 12.12
C ASN A 178 9.50 2.80 13.07
N ASN A 179 9.51 2.52 14.39
CA ASN A 179 8.70 3.20 15.42
C ASN A 179 7.19 2.98 15.28
N GLU A 180 6.79 1.83 14.76
CA GLU A 180 5.39 1.43 14.54
C GLU A 180 4.97 0.28 15.49
N GLU A 181 5.61 0.17 16.67
CA GLU A 181 5.29 -0.87 17.66
C GLU A 181 3.83 -0.84 18.14
N SER A 182 3.19 0.33 18.14
CA SER A 182 1.78 0.47 18.52
C SER A 182 0.83 -0.35 17.65
N LEU A 183 1.17 -0.56 16.38
CA LEU A 183 0.40 -1.41 15.47
C LEU A 183 0.45 -2.88 15.93
N LEU A 184 1.63 -3.36 16.30
CA LEU A 184 1.85 -4.70 16.85
C LEU A 184 1.11 -4.89 18.18
N ALA A 185 1.23 -3.93 19.09
CA ALA A 185 0.53 -3.95 20.37
C ALA A 185 -1.01 -3.99 20.18
N SER A 186 -1.54 -3.23 19.22
CA SER A 186 -2.96 -3.25 18.89
C SER A 186 -3.42 -4.59 18.31
N GLN A 187 -2.58 -5.24 17.51
CA GLN A 187 -2.82 -6.58 16.97
C GLN A 187 -2.83 -7.63 18.08
N SER A 188 -1.82 -7.59 18.95
CA SER A 188 -1.68 -8.45 20.12
C SER A 188 -2.91 -8.39 21.02
N ALA A 189 -3.39 -7.19 21.33
CA ALA A 189 -4.55 -6.96 22.19
C ALA A 189 -5.89 -7.44 21.59
N SER A 190 -6.00 -7.54 20.26
CA SER A 190 -7.23 -7.90 19.55
C SER A 190 -7.56 -9.40 19.61
N GLY A 191 -7.49 -10.06 20.78
CA GLY A 191 -7.80 -11.48 20.93
C GLY A 191 -9.14 -11.88 20.28
N TYR A 192 -9.11 -12.90 19.41
CA TYR A 192 -10.21 -13.48 18.60
C TYR A 192 -10.44 -12.91 17.18
N PRO A 193 -10.90 -13.76 16.23
CA PRO A 193 -10.61 -13.62 14.82
C PRO A 193 -11.31 -12.38 14.29
N VAL A 194 -10.53 -11.53 13.66
CA VAL A 194 -11.06 -10.51 12.79
C VAL A 194 -11.85 -11.27 11.72
N GLN A 195 -13.18 -11.15 11.80
CA GLN A 195 -14.07 -11.55 10.71
C GLN A 195 -13.46 -11.02 9.42
N PRO A 196 -13.48 -11.76 8.30
CA PRO A 196 -13.06 -11.22 7.02
C PRO A 196 -13.79 -9.90 6.84
N GLN A 197 -13.11 -8.77 7.10
CA GLN A 197 -13.61 -7.51 6.66
C GLN A 197 -13.55 -7.68 5.16
N ALA A 198 -14.73 -7.84 4.56
CA ALA A 198 -14.89 -7.78 3.13
C ALA A 198 -14.03 -6.58 2.73
N VAL A 199 -12.94 -6.88 2.02
CA VAL A 199 -12.27 -5.88 1.20
C VAL A 199 -13.44 -5.14 0.57
N PRO A 200 -13.57 -3.80 0.72
CA PRO A 200 -14.50 -3.09 -0.11
C PRO A 200 -14.05 -3.50 -1.50
N GLN A 201 -14.81 -4.42 -2.11
CA GLN A 201 -14.63 -4.73 -3.50
C GLN A 201 -14.70 -3.35 -4.08
N GLN A 202 -13.57 -2.90 -4.64
CA GLN A 202 -13.66 -1.93 -5.68
C GLN A 202 -14.57 -2.66 -6.65
N ASN A 203 -15.87 -2.36 -6.53
CA ASN A 203 -16.83 -2.59 -7.58
C ASN A 203 -16.15 -1.83 -8.70
N GLU A 204 -15.39 -2.59 -9.48
CA GLU A 204 -15.08 -2.27 -10.84
C GLU A 204 -16.44 -1.86 -11.36
N VAL A 205 -16.60 -0.55 -11.53
CA VAL A 205 -17.74 -0.03 -12.23
C VAL A 205 -17.57 -0.67 -13.58
N ILE A 206 -18.26 -1.79 -13.78
CA ILE A 206 -18.47 -2.39 -15.08
C ILE A 206 -19.25 -1.29 -15.78
N ILE A 207 -18.51 -0.40 -16.44
CA ILE A 207 -19.06 0.46 -17.45
C ILE A 207 -19.53 -0.56 -18.48
N PRO A 208 -20.85 -0.76 -18.67
CA PRO A 208 -21.31 -1.63 -19.73
C PRO A 208 -20.66 -1.16 -21.03
N PRO A 209 -20.23 -2.08 -21.93
CA PRO A 209 -19.63 -1.69 -23.19
C PRO A 209 -20.53 -0.66 -23.84
N ALA A 210 -19.93 0.49 -24.18
CA ALA A 210 -20.63 1.61 -24.78
C ALA A 210 -21.53 1.06 -25.90
N ALA A 211 -22.84 1.29 -25.76
CA ALA A 211 -23.77 0.96 -26.83
C ALA A 211 -23.25 1.58 -28.13
N PRO A 212 -23.34 0.86 -29.28
CA PRO A 212 -22.89 1.42 -30.54
C PRO A 212 -23.57 2.77 -30.78
N PRO A 213 -22.87 3.74 -31.37
CA PRO A 213 -23.40 5.08 -31.55
C PRO A 213 -24.68 5.00 -32.36
N VAL A 214 -25.79 5.44 -31.75
CA VAL A 214 -27.06 5.64 -32.45
C VAL A 214 -26.81 6.76 -33.46
N VAL A 215 -26.80 6.40 -34.74
CA VAL A 215 -26.81 7.35 -35.85
C VAL A 215 -28.19 8.01 -35.85
N SER A 216 -28.28 9.22 -35.30
CA SER A 216 -29.48 10.05 -35.41
C SER A 216 -29.52 10.70 -36.81
N GLN A 217 -30.58 10.39 -37.56
CA GLN A 217 -30.90 11.02 -38.84
C GLN A 217 -31.30 12.51 -38.67
N PRO A 218 -31.23 13.34 -39.73
CA PRO A 218 -31.39 14.80 -39.64
C PRO A 218 -32.83 15.28 -39.40
N GLU A 219 -32.94 16.43 -38.72
CA GLU A 219 -34.14 17.10 -38.21
C GLU A 219 -35.37 17.24 -39.13
N ALA A 220 -36.55 17.32 -38.47
CA ALA A 220 -37.63 18.19 -38.90
C ALA A 220 -37.88 19.30 -37.84
N PRO A 221 -38.27 20.52 -38.24
CA PRO A 221 -38.20 21.71 -37.39
C PRO A 221 -39.44 21.86 -36.51
N ILE A 222 -39.25 21.95 -35.19
CA ILE A 222 -40.32 22.32 -34.26
C ILE A 222 -40.00 23.70 -33.67
N LYS A 223 -40.94 24.60 -33.92
CA LYS A 223 -40.98 26.03 -33.58
C LYS A 223 -40.88 26.27 -32.06
N PRO A 224 -40.10 27.26 -31.59
CA PRO A 224 -39.95 27.51 -30.15
C PRO A 224 -41.18 28.22 -29.56
N PRO A 225 -41.64 27.83 -28.34
CA PRO A 225 -42.43 28.73 -27.51
C PRO A 225 -41.51 29.71 -26.77
N ALA A 226 -41.98 30.94 -26.68
CA ALA A 226 -41.29 32.09 -26.11
C ALA A 226 -41.38 32.13 -24.56
N VAL A 227 -40.60 33.08 -23.99
CA VAL A 227 -40.69 33.67 -22.63
C VAL A 227 -39.82 32.92 -21.58
N GLU A 228 -38.91 33.50 -20.79
CA GLU A 228 -38.69 34.90 -20.34
C GLU A 228 -37.22 35.11 -19.91
N HIS A 229 -36.61 36.24 -20.28
CA HIS A 229 -35.32 36.66 -19.73
C HIS A 229 -35.51 37.27 -18.35
N ARG A 230 -35.02 36.62 -17.28
CA ARG A 230 -34.68 37.31 -16.03
C ARG A 230 -33.20 37.62 -16.01
N THR A 231 -32.83 38.82 -16.44
CA THR A 231 -31.52 39.41 -16.21
C THR A 231 -31.32 39.63 -14.71
N ALA A 232 -30.56 38.74 -14.07
CA ALA A 232 -30.13 38.91 -12.70
C ALA A 232 -29.18 40.11 -12.64
N THR A 233 -29.68 41.25 -12.16
CA THR A 233 -28.87 42.45 -11.92
C THR A 233 -28.09 42.25 -10.63
N LEU A 234 -26.78 42.01 -10.72
CA LEU A 234 -25.90 41.96 -9.55
C LEU A 234 -25.76 43.36 -8.94
N VAL A 235 -25.97 43.47 -7.62
CA VAL A 235 -25.83 44.72 -6.86
C VAL A 235 -24.57 44.61 -5.98
N CYS A 236 -23.72 45.63 -5.98
CA CYS A 236 -22.49 45.64 -5.19
C CYS A 236 -22.82 45.76 -3.68
N SER A 237 -22.27 44.88 -2.85
CA SER A 237 -22.48 44.87 -1.39
C SER A 237 -21.86 46.07 -0.66
N SER A 238 -20.84 46.73 -1.23
CA SER A 238 -20.16 47.87 -0.62
C SER A 238 -20.82 49.22 -0.91
N CYS A 239 -21.27 49.46 -2.15
CA CYS A 239 -21.81 50.76 -2.56
C CYS A 239 -23.28 50.73 -3.00
N ARG A 240 -23.91 49.54 -3.07
CA ARG A 240 -25.30 49.29 -3.51
C ARG A 240 -25.65 49.74 -4.93
N ASN A 241 -24.67 50.17 -5.74
CA ASN A 241 -24.87 50.43 -7.17
C ASN A 241 -24.89 49.12 -7.97
N LYS A 242 -25.50 49.16 -9.16
CA LYS A 242 -25.53 48.03 -10.09
C LYS A 242 -24.10 47.68 -10.50
N ALA A 243 -23.67 46.46 -10.21
CA ALA A 243 -22.34 45.98 -10.54
C ALA A 243 -22.33 45.44 -11.98
N GLY A 244 -21.39 45.89 -12.81
CA GLY A 244 -21.10 45.28 -14.10
C GLY A 244 -20.54 43.86 -13.96
N SER A 245 -20.39 43.14 -15.08
CA SER A 245 -19.93 41.74 -15.14
C SER A 245 -18.42 41.54 -14.94
N GLY A 246 -17.76 42.44 -14.19
CA GLY A 246 -16.30 42.46 -13.98
C GLY A 246 -15.87 41.96 -12.60
N ALA A 247 -14.56 41.71 -12.42
CA ALA A 247 -13.97 41.28 -11.14
C ALA A 247 -13.99 42.37 -10.03
N PHE A 248 -14.25 43.63 -10.40
CA PHE A 248 -14.31 44.78 -9.51
C PHE A 248 -15.54 45.64 -9.83
N CYS A 249 -16.11 46.29 -8.83
CA CYS A 249 -17.19 47.24 -9.02
C CYS A 249 -16.66 48.48 -9.77
N THR A 250 -17.32 48.86 -10.87
CA THR A 250 -16.94 50.01 -11.72
C THR A 250 -17.11 51.37 -11.03
N GLU A 251 -17.89 51.43 -9.95
CA GLU A 251 -18.17 52.67 -9.22
C GLU A 251 -17.27 52.86 -7.99
N CYS A 252 -17.00 51.79 -7.22
CA CYS A 252 -16.26 51.92 -5.95
C CYS A 252 -14.94 51.13 -5.88
N GLY A 253 -14.58 50.36 -6.92
CA GLY A 253 -13.32 49.61 -6.98
C GLY A 253 -13.24 48.39 -6.05
N ALA A 254 -14.30 48.06 -5.31
CA ALA A 254 -14.31 46.89 -4.43
C ALA A 254 -14.31 45.56 -5.23
N PRO A 255 -13.57 44.53 -4.79
CA PRO A 255 -13.56 43.22 -5.45
C PRO A 255 -14.91 42.52 -5.30
N LEU A 256 -15.50 42.12 -6.42
CA LEU A 256 -16.78 41.42 -6.45
C LEU A 256 -16.52 39.91 -6.32
N LYS A 257 -16.74 39.37 -5.12
CA LYS A 257 -16.66 37.93 -4.89
C LYS A 257 -17.90 37.26 -5.46
N LEU A 258 -17.72 36.37 -6.44
CA LEU A 258 -18.80 35.59 -7.01
C LEU A 258 -19.21 34.52 -5.98
N VAL A 259 -20.50 34.42 -5.66
CA VAL A 259 -21.00 33.49 -4.63
C VAL A 259 -22.07 32.59 -5.24
N CYS A 260 -22.05 31.31 -4.93
CA CYS A 260 -23.03 30.35 -5.43
C CYS A 260 -24.43 30.63 -4.86
N SER A 261 -25.43 30.83 -5.74
CA SER A 261 -26.83 31.05 -5.32
C SER A 261 -27.47 29.88 -4.57
N ASN A 262 -26.90 28.68 -4.67
CA ASN A 262 -27.44 27.48 -4.05
C ASN A 262 -26.84 27.21 -2.65
N CYS A 263 -25.52 27.42 -2.46
CA CYS A 263 -24.84 27.07 -1.20
C CYS A 263 -24.05 28.22 -0.56
N ASN A 264 -24.13 29.43 -1.11
CA ASN A 264 -23.44 30.64 -0.63
C ASN A 264 -21.92 30.51 -0.47
N LYS A 265 -21.28 29.55 -1.15
CA LYS A 265 -19.82 29.39 -1.14
C LYS A 265 -19.18 30.28 -2.22
N GLU A 266 -18.01 30.83 -1.91
CA GLU A 266 -17.23 31.64 -2.85
C GLU A 266 -16.85 30.79 -4.07
N LEU A 267 -17.08 31.35 -5.27
CA LEU A 267 -16.83 30.73 -6.56
C LEU A 267 -15.55 31.30 -7.16
N VAL A 268 -14.75 30.43 -7.76
CA VAL A 268 -13.55 30.80 -8.49
C VAL A 268 -13.94 31.30 -9.89
N SER A 269 -13.32 32.38 -10.35
CA SER A 269 -13.54 33.00 -11.66
C SER A 269 -13.38 31.96 -12.78
N GLY A 270 -14.41 31.79 -13.62
CA GLY A 270 -14.43 30.80 -14.72
C GLY A 270 -14.94 29.39 -14.37
N ALA A 271 -15.40 29.14 -13.13
CA ALA A 271 -15.95 27.85 -12.73
C ALA A 271 -17.35 27.59 -13.36
N ARG A 272 -17.46 26.55 -14.21
CA ARG A 272 -18.75 26.09 -14.77
C ARG A 272 -19.64 25.37 -13.75
N PHE A 273 -19.06 24.95 -12.62
CA PHE A 273 -19.74 24.20 -11.56
C PHE A 273 -19.25 24.66 -10.19
N CYS A 274 -20.15 24.67 -9.18
CA CYS A 274 -19.79 25.04 -7.83
C CYS A 274 -18.95 23.93 -7.14
N PRO A 275 -17.75 24.22 -6.61
CA PRO A 275 -16.93 23.24 -5.90
C PRO A 275 -17.50 22.83 -4.54
N GLY A 276 -18.50 23.56 -4.02
CA GLY A 276 -19.16 23.26 -2.77
C GLY A 276 -20.34 22.30 -2.89
N CYS A 277 -21.22 22.52 -3.89
CA CYS A 277 -22.49 21.78 -4.01
C CYS A 277 -22.73 21.13 -5.38
N GLY A 278 -21.84 21.33 -6.36
CA GLY A 278 -21.94 20.72 -7.69
C GLY A 278 -22.98 21.33 -8.64
N SER A 279 -23.71 22.38 -8.23
CA SER A 279 -24.67 23.04 -9.12
C SER A 279 -23.96 23.72 -10.31
N LYS A 280 -24.53 23.56 -11.51
CA LYS A 280 -24.07 24.26 -12.72
C LYS A 280 -24.31 25.77 -12.54
N ILE A 281 -23.29 26.57 -12.83
CA ILE A 281 -23.36 28.03 -12.73
C ILE A 281 -23.37 28.55 -14.16
N GLU A 282 -24.43 29.27 -14.52
CA GLU A 282 -24.46 30.01 -15.77
C GLU A 282 -23.93 31.41 -15.48
N MET A 283 -22.84 31.76 -16.15
CA MET A 283 -22.18 33.07 -16.06
C MET A 283 -22.88 34.09 -16.95
#